data_AF-A0A1J5CHP2-F1
#
_entry.id   AF-A0A1J5CHP2-F1
#
_cell.length_a   1.000
_cell.length_b   1.000
_cell.length_c   1.000
_cell.angle_alpha   90.00
_cell.angle_beta   90.00
_cell.angle_gamma   90.00
#
_symmetry.space_group_name_H-M   'P 1'
#
loop_
_entity.id
_entity.type
_entity.pdbx_description
1 polymer ?
#
loop_
_entity_poly.entity_id
_entity_poly.type
_entity_poly.pdbx_seq_one_letter_code
_entity_poly.pdbx_strand_id
1 'polypeptide(L)'
;MVAVFQGEWKRASQLLAILTPMARQQRDSQAEVHALTTETFLALRSGRAAEVIPWLEQRIRSDPSQLDLTVRLGIECQMALAKFQVGHHEEAAALTDGLLVTVGRLHPASVMMFQIYSTLAEVALALLGEGRLHFAKGHPDFARSAYERARQAAKRLGMMSEEALALTGIGFSLPSGSDRERYLRRGEHLMSHVWSS
;
A
#
# COMPACT_ATOMS: atom_id res chain seq x y z
N MET A 1 13.19 -8.96 13.26
CA MET A 1 13.29 -7.91 12.23
C MET A 1 14.54 -8.02 11.36
N VAL A 2 15.75 -8.21 11.91
CA VAL A 2 17.01 -8.26 11.10
C VAL A 2 16.98 -9.27 9.95
N ALA A 3 16.45 -10.49 10.15
CA ALA A 3 16.33 -11.50 9.09
C ALA A 3 15.42 -11.07 7.92
N VAL A 4 14.38 -10.25 8.18
CA VAL A 4 13.51 -9.68 7.13
C VAL A 4 14.30 -8.66 6.30
N PHE A 5 15.13 -7.84 6.96
CA PHE A 5 15.96 -6.83 6.30
C PHE A 5 17.11 -7.43 5.47
N GLN A 6 17.53 -8.66 5.78
CA GLN A 6 18.58 -9.37 5.04
C GLN A 6 18.03 -10.27 3.92
N GLY A 7 16.72 -10.23 3.64
CA GLY A 7 16.09 -11.11 2.65
C GLY A 7 16.06 -12.59 3.06
N GLU A 8 16.33 -12.90 4.33
CA GLU A 8 16.30 -14.26 4.86
C GLU A 8 14.86 -14.68 5.21
N TRP A 9 13.99 -14.70 4.20
CA TRP A 9 12.54 -14.89 4.36
C TRP A 9 12.17 -16.17 5.12
N LYS A 10 12.89 -17.27 4.83
CA LYS A 10 12.71 -18.56 5.51
C LYS A 10 13.04 -18.47 7.00
N ARG A 11 14.14 -17.78 7.35
CA ARG A 11 14.56 -17.59 8.73
C ARG A 11 13.62 -16.64 9.47
N ALA A 12 13.17 -15.57 8.82
CA ALA A 12 12.17 -14.68 9.37
C ALA A 12 10.87 -15.42 9.72
N SER A 13 10.38 -16.26 8.82
CA SER A 13 9.20 -17.10 9.06
C SER A 13 9.40 -18.07 10.25
N GLN A 14 10.56 -18.73 10.34
CA GLN A 14 10.88 -19.61 11.47
C GLN A 14 10.92 -18.86 12.81
N LEU A 15 11.47 -17.65 12.84
CA LEU A 15 11.50 -16.82 14.04
C LEU A 15 10.08 -16.38 14.47
N LEU A 16 9.22 -16.05 13.51
CA LEU A 16 7.83 -15.66 13.80
C LEU A 16 7.00 -16.82 14.36
N ALA A 17 7.23 -18.04 13.89
CA ALA A 17 6.58 -19.24 14.42
C ALA A 17 6.88 -19.48 15.91
N ILE A 18 7.99 -18.93 16.42
CA ILE A 18 8.36 -18.99 17.85
C ILE A 18 7.83 -17.76 18.60
N LEU A 19 7.94 -16.56 18.00
CA LEU A 19 7.56 -15.30 18.65
C LEU A 19 6.06 -15.18 18.90
N THR A 20 5.21 -15.61 17.96
CA THR A 20 3.74 -15.48 18.10
C THR A 20 3.19 -16.28 19.31
N PRO A 21 3.53 -17.57 19.49
CA PRO A 21 3.13 -18.31 20.69
C PRO A 21 3.68 -17.72 21.99
N MET A 22 4.93 -17.24 21.98
CA MET A 22 5.56 -16.63 23.16
C MET A 22 4.85 -15.34 23.58
N ALA A 23 4.52 -14.46 22.62
CA ALA A 23 3.78 -13.24 22.89
C ALA A 23 2.40 -13.53 23.49
N ARG A 24 1.69 -14.54 22.97
CA ARG A 24 0.42 -15.03 23.54
C ARG A 24 0.57 -15.52 24.97
N GLN A 25 1.60 -16.34 25.23
CA GLN A 25 1.86 -16.88 26.57
C GLN A 25 2.13 -15.74 27.58
N GLN A 26 2.83 -14.70 27.14
CA GLN A 26 3.14 -13.52 27.95
C GLN A 26 1.99 -12.51 28.01
N ARG A 27 0.89 -12.74 27.28
CA ARG A 27 -0.22 -11.80 27.10
C ARG A 27 0.23 -10.42 26.57
N ASP A 28 1.32 -10.41 25.80
CA ASP A 28 1.81 -9.22 25.11
C ASP A 28 1.08 -9.08 23.77
N SER A 29 -0.02 -8.35 23.81
CA SER A 29 -0.86 -8.09 22.64
C SER A 29 -0.10 -7.33 21.55
N GLN A 30 0.81 -6.41 21.90
CA GLN A 30 1.57 -5.63 20.92
C GLN A 30 2.59 -6.50 20.20
N ALA A 31 3.36 -7.30 20.94
CA ALA A 31 4.31 -8.23 20.33
C ALA A 31 3.61 -9.28 19.45
N GLU A 32 2.45 -9.77 19.88
CA GLU A 32 1.64 -10.70 19.08
C GLU A 32 1.20 -10.04 17.77
N VAL A 33 0.68 -8.81 17.82
CA VAL A 33 0.23 -8.14 16.60
C VAL A 33 1.41 -7.86 15.66
N HIS A 34 2.55 -7.39 16.17
CA HIS A 34 3.73 -7.17 15.34
C HIS A 34 4.22 -8.45 14.66
N ALA A 35 4.21 -9.58 15.36
CA ALA A 35 4.57 -10.87 14.78
C ALA A 35 3.60 -11.28 13.66
N LEU A 36 2.29 -11.18 13.91
CA LEU A 36 1.25 -11.52 12.93
C LEU A 36 1.27 -10.59 11.70
N THR A 37 1.46 -9.28 11.89
CA THR A 37 1.61 -8.31 10.79
C THR A 37 2.85 -8.63 9.96
N THR A 38 3.94 -9.08 10.58
CA THR A 38 5.15 -9.49 9.84
C THR A 38 4.93 -10.80 9.11
N GLU A 39 4.22 -11.77 9.69
CA GLU A 39 3.88 -13.03 9.04
C GLU A 39 2.99 -12.81 7.81
N THR A 40 2.00 -11.93 7.94
CA THR A 40 1.12 -11.52 6.83
C THR A 40 1.93 -10.88 5.71
N PHE A 41 2.85 -9.96 6.06
CA PHE A 41 3.75 -9.32 5.10
C PHE A 41 4.55 -10.35 4.27
N LEU A 42 5.03 -11.43 4.89
CA LEU A 42 5.74 -12.51 4.21
C LEU A 42 4.81 -13.37 3.34
N ALA A 43 3.61 -13.67 3.84
CA ALA A 43 2.61 -14.44 3.10
C ALA A 43 2.20 -13.74 1.79
N LEU A 44 1.97 -12.42 1.83
CA LEU A 44 1.65 -11.62 0.64
C LEU A 44 2.74 -11.72 -0.43
N ARG A 45 4.01 -11.63 -0.04
CA ARG A 45 5.15 -11.76 -0.97
C ARG A 45 5.39 -13.18 -1.47
N SER A 46 4.79 -14.16 -0.80
CA SER A 46 4.82 -15.56 -1.22
C SER A 46 3.61 -15.94 -2.09
N GLY A 47 2.77 -14.96 -2.48
CA GLY A 47 1.57 -15.21 -3.29
C GLY A 47 0.38 -15.79 -2.51
N ARG A 48 0.42 -15.76 -1.17
CA ARG A 48 -0.60 -16.35 -0.30
C ARG A 48 -1.62 -15.32 0.17
N ALA A 49 -2.03 -14.40 -0.69
CA ALA A 49 -2.98 -13.33 -0.35
C ALA A 49 -4.35 -13.84 0.10
N ALA A 50 -4.89 -14.83 -0.59
CA ALA A 50 -6.22 -15.36 -0.27
C ALA A 50 -6.27 -15.97 1.16
N GLU A 51 -5.17 -16.56 1.63
CA GLU A 51 -5.08 -17.16 2.95
C GLU A 51 -5.13 -16.13 4.08
N VAL A 52 -4.58 -14.93 3.87
CA VAL A 52 -4.42 -13.93 4.94
C VAL A 52 -5.59 -12.94 5.04
N ILE A 53 -6.43 -12.83 4.01
CA ILE A 53 -7.58 -11.89 4.03
C ILE A 53 -8.51 -12.15 5.23
N PRO A 54 -8.98 -13.39 5.51
CA PRO A 54 -9.88 -13.62 6.66
C PRO A 54 -9.25 -13.23 8.00
N TRP A 55 -7.95 -13.45 8.14
CA TRP A 55 -7.19 -13.11 9.34
C TRP A 55 -7.12 -11.60 9.55
N LEU A 56 -6.78 -10.86 8.49
CA LEU A 56 -6.74 -9.41 8.52
C LEU A 56 -8.15 -8.81 8.78
N GLU A 57 -9.21 -9.39 8.21
CA GLU A 57 -10.60 -8.93 8.42
C GLU A 57 -11.07 -9.15 9.85
N GLN A 58 -10.69 -10.29 10.44
CA GLN A 58 -10.95 -10.54 11.85
C GLN A 58 -10.22 -9.52 12.73
N ARG A 59 -8.99 -9.15 12.36
CA ARG A 59 -8.16 -8.24 13.16
C ARG A 59 -8.64 -6.79 13.10
N ILE A 60 -9.08 -6.31 11.93
CA ILE A 60 -9.70 -4.98 11.80
C ILE A 60 -10.99 -4.91 12.62
N ARG A 61 -11.74 -6.02 12.72
CA ARG A 61 -12.98 -6.12 13.51
C ARG A 61 -12.76 -6.26 15.01
N SER A 62 -11.60 -6.75 15.45
CA SER A 62 -11.25 -6.82 16.88
C SER A 62 -10.99 -5.43 17.46
N ASP A 63 -11.27 -5.25 18.76
CA ASP A 63 -11.31 -3.96 19.48
C ASP A 63 -10.23 -2.96 19.03
N PRO A 64 -10.62 -1.87 18.32
CA PRO A 64 -9.71 -0.86 17.79
C PRO A 64 -8.90 -0.12 18.86
N SER A 65 -9.34 -0.14 20.12
CA SER A 65 -8.65 0.52 21.22
C SER A 65 -7.36 -0.19 21.64
N GLN A 66 -7.15 -1.44 21.19
CA GLN A 66 -5.98 -2.24 21.54
C GLN A 66 -4.81 -2.11 20.56
N LEU A 67 -5.02 -1.49 19.41
CA LEU A 67 -3.99 -1.34 18.38
C LEU A 67 -3.47 0.10 18.35
N ASP A 68 -2.15 0.26 18.41
CA ASP A 68 -1.55 1.53 18.03
C ASP A 68 -1.89 1.83 16.57
N LEU A 69 -2.05 3.12 16.27
CA LEU A 69 -2.41 3.60 14.93
C LEU A 69 -1.48 3.06 13.84
N THR A 70 -0.19 2.93 14.14
CA THR A 70 0.82 2.44 13.19
C THR A 70 0.55 0.98 12.83
N VAL A 71 0.20 0.16 13.81
CA VAL A 71 -0.10 -1.26 13.60
C VAL A 71 -1.38 -1.41 12.78
N ARG A 72 -2.41 -0.63 13.09
CA ARG A 72 -3.66 -0.61 12.34
C ARG A 72 -3.43 -0.22 10.87
N LEU A 73 -2.65 0.83 10.62
CA LEU A 73 -2.29 1.23 9.26
C LEU A 73 -1.53 0.14 8.51
N GLY A 74 -0.62 -0.57 9.18
CA GLY A 74 0.06 -1.73 8.60
C GLY A 74 -0.91 -2.80 8.15
N ILE A 75 -1.88 -3.16 9.00
CA ILE A 75 -2.93 -4.16 8.70
C ILE A 75 -3.80 -3.69 7.54
N GLU A 76 -4.27 -2.45 7.55
CA GLU A 76 -5.11 -1.88 6.49
C GLU A 76 -4.35 -1.83 5.14
N CYS A 77 -3.06 -1.46 5.13
CA CYS A 77 -2.23 -1.50 3.92
C CYS A 77 -2.07 -2.93 3.39
N GLN A 78 -1.80 -3.89 4.27
CA GLN A 78 -1.66 -5.30 3.91
C GLN A 78 -2.97 -5.87 3.38
N MET A 79 -4.11 -5.46 3.94
CA MET A 79 -5.43 -5.84 3.45
C MET A 79 -5.68 -5.30 2.04
N ALA A 80 -5.42 -4.01 1.81
CA ALA A 80 -5.59 -3.40 0.50
C ALA A 80 -4.75 -4.15 -0.55
N LEU A 81 -3.47 -4.43 -0.23
CA LEU A 81 -2.59 -5.20 -1.10
C LEU A 81 -3.11 -6.63 -1.35
N ALA A 82 -3.53 -7.34 -0.30
CA ALA A 82 -4.08 -8.68 -0.42
C ALA A 82 -5.28 -8.71 -1.37
N LYS A 83 -6.22 -7.77 -1.21
CA LYS A 83 -7.42 -7.64 -2.04
C LYS A 83 -7.06 -7.29 -3.49
N PHE A 84 -6.05 -6.46 -3.73
CA PHE A 84 -5.51 -6.26 -5.09
C PHE A 84 -4.98 -7.57 -5.70
N GLN A 85 -4.17 -8.33 -4.96
CA GLN A 85 -3.56 -9.56 -5.46
C GLN A 85 -4.58 -10.65 -5.83
N VAL A 86 -5.76 -10.66 -5.19
CA VAL A 86 -6.85 -11.62 -5.48
C VAL A 86 -7.93 -11.06 -6.42
N GLY A 87 -7.77 -9.85 -6.95
CA GLY A 87 -8.73 -9.27 -7.91
C GLY A 87 -9.90 -8.50 -7.30
N HIS A 88 -9.93 -8.30 -5.98
CA HIS A 88 -10.96 -7.53 -5.28
C HIS A 88 -10.65 -6.02 -5.30
N HIS A 89 -10.52 -5.46 -6.50
CA HIS A 89 -9.95 -4.12 -6.69
C HIS A 89 -10.81 -3.00 -6.08
N GLU A 90 -12.14 -3.12 -6.14
CA GLU A 90 -13.06 -2.10 -5.59
C GLU A 90 -12.94 -2.00 -4.06
N GLU A 91 -12.91 -3.14 -3.38
CA GLU A 91 -12.70 -3.20 -1.92
C GLU A 91 -11.30 -2.69 -1.55
N ALA A 92 -10.29 -3.03 -2.34
CA ALA A 92 -8.93 -2.54 -2.14
C ALA A 92 -8.84 -1.01 -2.30
N ALA A 93 -9.53 -0.45 -3.29
CA ALA A 93 -9.61 0.99 -3.52
C ALA A 93 -10.30 1.71 -2.36
N ALA A 94 -11.42 1.18 -1.84
CA ALA A 94 -12.13 1.76 -0.70
C ALA A 94 -11.26 1.80 0.57
N LEU A 95 -10.51 0.73 0.84
CA LEU A 95 -9.53 0.70 1.93
C LEU A 95 -8.43 1.75 1.73
N THR A 96 -7.96 1.90 0.50
CA THR A 96 -6.91 2.86 0.16
C THR A 96 -7.34 4.31 0.36
N ASP A 97 -8.61 4.64 0.07
CA ASP A 97 -9.15 5.98 0.30
C ASP A 97 -9.08 6.35 1.80
N GLY A 98 -9.46 5.43 2.69
CA GLY A 98 -9.34 5.61 4.14
C GLY A 98 -7.89 5.72 4.63
N LEU A 99 -7.00 4.88 4.09
CA LEU A 99 -5.56 4.90 4.39
C LEU A 99 -4.93 6.25 4.02
N LEU A 100 -5.21 6.76 2.82
CA LEU A 100 -4.67 8.03 2.36
C LEU A 100 -5.13 9.19 3.25
N VAL A 101 -6.39 9.23 3.70
CA VAL A 101 -6.82 10.26 4.66
C VAL A 101 -6.00 10.18 5.95
N THR A 102 -5.86 8.99 6.51
CA THR A 102 -5.21 8.77 7.82
C THR A 102 -3.71 9.05 7.77
N VAL A 103 -3.00 8.52 6.77
CA VAL A 103 -1.58 8.79 6.52
C VAL A 103 -1.32 10.29 6.37
N GLY A 104 -2.34 11.07 5.97
CA GLY A 104 -2.17 12.50 5.65
C GLY A 104 -2.13 13.38 6.89
N ARG A 105 -2.58 12.80 8.00
CA ARG A 105 -2.62 13.43 9.32
C ARG A 105 -1.41 13.00 10.16
N LEU A 106 -0.60 12.06 9.67
CA LEU A 106 0.57 11.57 10.37
C LEU A 106 1.81 12.41 10.07
N HIS A 107 2.72 12.46 11.06
CA HIS A 107 4.06 12.98 10.83
C HIS A 107 4.79 12.06 9.83
N PRO A 108 5.56 12.60 8.86
CA PRO A 108 6.24 11.78 7.84
C PRO A 108 7.12 10.65 8.41
N ALA A 109 7.75 10.88 9.56
CA ALA A 109 8.55 9.87 10.24
C ALA A 109 7.73 8.63 10.69
N SER A 110 6.43 8.79 10.98
CA SER A 110 5.54 7.69 11.39
C SER A 110 5.21 6.75 10.24
N VAL A 111 5.16 7.27 9.01
CA VAL A 111 4.92 6.48 7.77
C VAL A 111 6.18 5.73 7.34
N MET A 112 7.35 6.19 7.79
CA MET A 112 8.66 5.66 7.45
C MET A 112 8.99 4.33 8.15
N MET A 113 8.08 3.79 8.97
CA MET A 113 8.11 2.39 9.37
C MET A 113 8.12 1.51 8.11
N PHE A 114 9.22 0.78 7.91
CA PHE A 114 9.53 0.05 6.66
C PHE A 114 8.36 -0.76 6.08
N GLN A 115 7.60 -1.44 6.93
CA GLN A 115 6.46 -2.26 6.49
C GLN A 115 5.30 -1.43 5.93
N ILE A 116 4.96 -0.30 6.56
CA ILE A 116 3.91 0.59 6.06
C ILE A 116 4.37 1.24 4.76
N TYR A 117 5.60 1.78 4.74
CA TYR A 117 6.17 2.42 3.57
C TYR A 117 6.17 1.48 2.36
N SER A 118 6.76 0.28 2.51
CA SER A 118 6.85 -0.71 1.43
C SER A 118 5.48 -1.21 0.96
N THR A 119 4.57 -1.51 1.89
CA THR A 119 3.24 -2.01 1.52
C THR A 119 2.41 -0.91 0.83
N LEU A 120 2.49 0.34 1.30
CA LEU A 120 1.79 1.46 0.65
C LEU A 120 2.38 1.79 -0.73
N ALA A 121 3.70 1.61 -0.91
CA ALA A 121 4.34 1.74 -2.22
C ALA A 121 3.81 0.66 -3.19
N GLU A 122 3.67 -0.59 -2.74
CA GLU A 122 3.09 -1.67 -3.54
C GLU A 122 1.63 -1.40 -3.89
N VAL A 123 0.84 -0.84 -2.97
CA VAL A 123 -0.53 -0.38 -3.24
C VAL A 123 -0.54 0.73 -4.30
N ALA A 124 0.37 1.71 -4.23
CA ALA A 124 0.47 2.77 -5.23
C ALA A 124 0.77 2.22 -6.64
N LEU A 125 1.66 1.23 -6.73
CA LEU A 125 1.98 0.54 -7.99
C LEU A 125 0.80 -0.28 -8.52
N ALA A 126 0.06 -0.96 -7.64
CA ALA A 126 -1.15 -1.70 -8.01
C ALA A 126 -2.20 -0.76 -8.62
N LEU A 127 -2.43 0.40 -7.99
CA LEU A 127 -3.33 1.45 -8.50
C LEU A 127 -2.89 2.01 -9.86
N LEU A 128 -1.57 2.18 -10.10
CA LEU A 128 -1.05 2.55 -11.43
C LEU A 128 -1.36 1.46 -12.47
N GLY A 129 -1.26 0.19 -12.10
CA GLY A 129 -1.62 -0.94 -12.95
C GLY A 129 -3.11 -0.95 -13.27
N GLU A 130 -3.95 -0.76 -12.26
CA GLU A 130 -5.40 -0.67 -12.41
C GLU A 130 -5.82 0.49 -13.31
N GLY A 131 -5.22 1.68 -13.12
CA GLY A 131 -5.46 2.84 -13.98
C GLY A 131 -5.16 2.54 -15.45
N ARG A 132 -4.04 1.85 -15.72
CA ARG A 132 -3.68 1.40 -17.07
C ARG A 132 -4.67 0.40 -17.65
N LEU A 133 -5.13 -0.55 -16.83
CA LEU A 133 -6.10 -1.56 -17.25
C LEU A 133 -7.45 -0.93 -17.61
N HIS A 134 -7.96 -0.01 -16.78
CA HIS A 134 -9.21 0.70 -17.08
C HIS A 134 -9.09 1.58 -18.30
N PHE A 135 -7.95 2.27 -18.47
CA PHE A 135 -7.70 3.09 -19.66
C PHE A 135 -7.73 2.23 -20.93
N ALA A 136 -7.03 1.09 -20.92
CA ALA A 136 -7.01 0.16 -22.05
C ALA A 136 -8.39 -0.43 -22.37
N LYS A 137 -9.27 -0.56 -21.37
CA LYS A 137 -10.66 -1.02 -21.54
C LYS A 137 -11.61 0.08 -22.02
N GLY A 138 -11.16 1.32 -22.21
CA GLY A 138 -12.00 2.44 -22.59
C GLY A 138 -12.84 3.00 -21.44
N HIS A 139 -12.38 2.84 -20.21
CA HIS A 139 -13.03 3.32 -18.98
C HIS A 139 -12.24 4.50 -18.36
N PRO A 140 -12.20 5.68 -19.00
CA PRO A 140 -11.32 6.78 -18.61
C PRO A 140 -11.64 7.35 -17.22
N ASP A 141 -12.89 7.30 -16.77
CA ASP A 141 -13.27 7.78 -15.44
C ASP A 141 -12.69 6.91 -14.32
N PHE A 142 -12.81 5.59 -14.48
CA PHE A 142 -12.21 4.62 -13.55
C PHE A 142 -10.68 4.69 -13.60
N ALA A 143 -10.11 4.84 -14.80
CA ALA A 143 -8.66 5.01 -14.97
C ALA A 143 -8.14 6.23 -14.20
N ARG A 144 -8.79 7.37 -14.38
CA ARG A 144 -8.48 8.62 -13.68
C ARG A 144 -8.59 8.47 -12.17
N SER A 145 -9.66 7.85 -11.68
CA SER A 145 -9.84 7.60 -10.24
C SER A 145 -8.68 6.77 -9.66
N ALA A 146 -8.28 5.70 -10.34
CA ALA A 146 -7.13 4.88 -9.92
C ALA A 146 -5.80 5.66 -9.97
N TYR A 147 -5.56 6.43 -11.04
CA TYR A 147 -4.36 7.27 -11.14
C TYR A 147 -4.33 8.38 -10.08
N GLU A 148 -5.45 8.97 -9.70
CA GLU A 148 -5.50 9.98 -8.64
C GLU A 148 -5.11 9.41 -7.29
N ARG A 149 -5.59 8.20 -6.96
CA ARG A 149 -5.18 7.48 -5.74
C ARG A 149 -3.70 7.16 -5.77
N ALA A 150 -3.20 6.62 -6.89
CA ALA A 150 -1.78 6.32 -7.09
C ALA A 150 -0.92 7.57 -6.90
N ARG A 151 -1.31 8.70 -7.50
CA ARG A 151 -0.62 9.99 -7.36
C ARG A 151 -0.55 10.42 -5.90
N GLN A 152 -1.65 10.34 -5.18
CA GLN A 152 -1.69 10.74 -3.77
C GLN A 152 -0.75 9.87 -2.92
N ALA A 153 -0.78 8.55 -3.10
CA ALA A 153 0.10 7.62 -2.42
C ALA A 153 1.57 7.91 -2.74
N ALA A 154 1.93 7.99 -4.02
CA ALA A 154 3.29 8.23 -4.49
C ALA A 154 3.86 9.55 -3.96
N LYS A 155 3.08 10.64 -4.05
CA LYS A 155 3.47 11.95 -3.53
C LYS A 155 3.83 11.93 -2.05
N ARG A 156 3.08 11.17 -1.24
CA ARG A 156 3.29 11.07 0.21
C ARG A 156 4.52 10.25 0.57
N LEU A 157 4.84 9.27 -0.26
CA LEU A 157 6.00 8.41 -0.10
C LEU A 157 7.27 9.03 -0.72
N GLY A 158 7.17 10.19 -1.38
CA GLY A 158 8.28 10.81 -2.11
C GLY A 158 8.67 10.06 -3.39
N MET A 159 7.77 9.21 -3.90
CA MET A 159 7.98 8.40 -5.10
C MET A 159 7.74 9.24 -6.36
N MET A 160 8.72 10.08 -6.73
CA MET A 160 8.58 11.07 -7.80
C MET A 160 8.26 10.45 -9.16
N SER A 161 8.91 9.33 -9.51
CA SER A 161 8.67 8.62 -10.77
C SER A 161 7.22 8.14 -10.87
N GLU A 162 6.70 7.54 -9.80
CA GLU A 162 5.33 7.03 -9.75
C GLU A 162 4.30 8.17 -9.70
N GLU A 163 4.60 9.28 -9.01
CA GLU A 163 3.76 10.48 -9.04
C GLU A 163 3.68 11.03 -10.47
N ALA A 164 4.79 11.05 -11.19
CA ALA A 164 4.85 11.51 -12.58
C ALA A 164 4.05 10.60 -13.53
N LEU A 165 4.21 9.27 -13.39
CA LEU A 165 3.43 8.30 -14.17
C LEU A 165 1.93 8.45 -13.92
N ALA A 166 1.53 8.65 -12.66
CA ALA A 166 0.14 8.88 -12.31
C ALA A 166 -0.42 10.17 -12.93
N LEU A 167 0.34 11.28 -12.89
CA LEU A 167 -0.05 12.55 -13.53
C LEU A 167 -0.23 12.39 -15.04
N THR A 168 0.69 11.68 -15.70
CA THR A 168 0.60 11.39 -17.12
C THR A 168 -0.62 10.54 -17.44
N GLY A 169 -0.90 9.51 -16.63
CA GLY A 169 -2.10 8.68 -16.74
C GLY A 169 -3.40 9.48 -16.60
N ILE A 170 -3.48 10.41 -15.66
CA ILE A 170 -4.61 11.35 -15.51
C ILE A 170 -4.75 12.20 -16.78
N GLY A 171 -3.64 12.76 -17.27
CA GLY A 171 -3.61 13.59 -18.47
C GLY A 171 -4.15 12.85 -19.70
N PHE A 172 -3.76 11.60 -19.91
CA PHE A 172 -4.27 10.79 -21.02
C PHE A 172 -5.74 10.38 -20.87
N SER A 173 -6.24 10.28 -19.63
CA SER A 173 -7.64 9.94 -19.35
C SER A 173 -8.59 11.13 -19.53
N LEU A 174 -8.08 12.35 -19.69
CA LEU A 174 -8.86 13.56 -19.90
C LEU A 174 -9.12 13.81 -21.40
N PRO A 175 -10.28 14.40 -21.75
CA PRO A 175 -10.46 15.01 -23.05
C PRO A 175 -9.38 16.06 -23.33
N SER A 176 -9.14 16.35 -24.61
CA SER A 176 -8.25 17.44 -25.00
C SER A 176 -8.67 18.77 -24.36
N GLY A 177 -7.70 19.52 -23.84
CA GLY A 177 -7.95 20.78 -23.14
C GLY A 177 -6.84 21.17 -22.18
N SER A 178 -7.03 22.32 -21.54
CA SER A 178 -6.05 22.93 -20.62
C SER A 178 -5.70 22.02 -19.44
N ASP A 179 -6.67 21.28 -18.90
CA ASP A 179 -6.43 20.36 -17.78
C ASP A 179 -5.53 19.19 -18.19
N ARG A 180 -5.79 18.57 -19.34
CA ARG A 180 -4.94 17.50 -19.89
C ARG A 180 -3.50 17.95 -20.00
N GLU A 181 -3.27 19.09 -20.64
CA GLU A 181 -1.93 19.62 -20.82
C GLU A 181 -1.24 19.96 -19.50
N ARG A 182 -2.00 20.50 -18.53
CA ARG A 182 -1.48 20.80 -17.20
C ARG A 182 -0.97 19.54 -16.50
N TYR A 183 -1.70 18.44 -16.59
CA TYR A 183 -1.30 17.16 -16.01
C TYR A 183 -0.06 16.58 -16.70
N LEU A 184 -0.04 16.57 -18.03
CA LEU A 184 1.09 16.06 -18.82
C LEU A 184 2.37 16.87 -18.56
N ARG A 185 2.31 18.20 -18.61
CA ARG A 185 3.47 19.07 -18.31
C ARG A 185 4.02 18.83 -16.91
N ARG A 186 3.14 18.62 -15.92
CA ARG A 186 3.57 18.35 -14.54
C ARG A 186 4.22 16.98 -14.39
N GLY A 187 3.72 15.97 -15.10
CA GLY A 187 4.34 14.65 -15.19
C GLY A 187 5.73 14.72 -15.80
N GLU A 188 5.87 15.39 -16.95
CA GLU A 188 7.15 15.61 -17.62
C GLU A 188 8.16 16.34 -16.73
N HIS A 189 7.72 17.39 -16.04
CA HIS A 189 8.56 18.14 -15.10
C HIS A 189 9.07 17.26 -13.95
N LEU A 190 8.25 16.38 -13.38
CA LEU A 190 8.73 15.46 -12.34
C LEU A 190 9.72 14.42 -12.91
N MET A 191 9.45 13.88 -14.10
CA MET A 191 10.37 12.94 -14.76
C MET A 191 11.73 13.56 -15.07
N SER A 192 11.79 14.84 -15.44
CA SER A 192 13.06 15.51 -15.72
C SER A 192 13.96 15.58 -14.48
N HIS A 193 13.38 15.72 -13.29
CA HIS A 193 14.12 15.72 -12.03
C HIS A 193 14.63 14.32 -11.68
N VAL A 194 13.85 13.28 -11.95
CA VAL A 194 14.25 11.88 -11.73
C VAL A 194 15.47 11.53 -12.59
N TRP A 195 15.52 11.98 -13.85
CA TRP A 195 16.63 11.66 -14.76
C TRP A 195 17.88 12.52 -14.55
N SER A 196 17.77 13.64 -13.85
CA SER A 196 18.91 14.51 -13.52
C SER A 196 19.55 14.21 -12.15
N SER A 197 19.01 13.24 -11.41
CA SER A 197 19.46 12.80 -10.07
C SER A 197 20.34 11.56 -10.15
#